data_AF-A0A2G8PEK1-F1
#
_entry.id   AF-A0A2G8PEK1-F1
#
_cell.length_a   1.000
_cell.length_b   1.000
_cell.length_c   1.000
_cell.angle_alpha   90.00
_cell.angle_beta   90.00
_cell.angle_gamma   90.00
#
_symmetry.space_group_name_H-M   'P 1'
#
loop_
_entity.id
_entity.type
_entity.pdbx_description
1 polymer ?
#
loop_
_entity_poly.entity_id
_entity_poly.type
_entity_poly.pdbx_seq_one_letter_code
_entity_poly.pdbx_strand_id
1 'polypeptide(L)'
;MNLGSAGLLGLTFSSPGEFVFRFPPETPLVGGLGLRWYGLLMAIAVLLGLLLTKALAEARHLEKEPGEASERVEILALWLVVSGFLGARLYYVLTHWSEFQDNPLLAFAIWRGGIIIHGGILAGALALYLYCRATGINGWKYADVIMPGLILGQAIGRWGNFFNSEAYGAPIPPDSSWPLRVYIPPQAREPDYSQFEFFHPIFFYESLLNLLLFALLMGMFWRFPKLKDGTWVWTYVVGYSLIRIPYEILRVSAVAYLPGTSIKAAYVASAVGLVLGIGMLVYMYRLRFDPDLEQLTAWLAQQAGLEQETAAELVQRAWAIQQKHRRADLLDRVTLAMPHFPSALAPHLSLGQRELLMRQLFCRLEGRDPAGEGLPQPS
;
A
#
# COMPACT_ATOMS: atom_id res chain seq x y z
N MET A 1 15.89 -9.72 -56.21
CA MET A 1 16.55 -9.39 -54.94
C MET A 1 16.39 -7.91 -54.71
N ASN A 2 15.55 -7.50 -53.77
CA ASN A 2 15.52 -6.13 -53.25
C ASN A 2 15.60 -6.28 -51.73
N LEU A 3 16.82 -6.17 -51.21
CA LEU A 3 17.14 -6.14 -49.79
C LEU A 3 17.03 -4.68 -49.34
N GLY A 4 15.94 -4.34 -48.65
CA GLY A 4 15.70 -2.99 -48.15
C GLY A 4 14.90 -3.03 -46.86
N SER A 5 15.61 -2.87 -45.73
CA SER A 5 15.13 -2.78 -44.34
C SER A 5 14.53 -4.06 -43.75
N ALA A 6 15.39 -4.86 -43.10
CA ALA A 6 14.96 -5.68 -41.97
C ALA A 6 14.49 -4.74 -40.85
N GLY A 7 13.20 -4.41 -40.85
CA GLY A 7 12.59 -3.62 -39.77
C GLY A 7 12.73 -4.38 -38.45
N LEU A 8 13.11 -3.67 -37.38
CA LEU A 8 13.03 -4.22 -36.02
C LEU A 8 11.65 -4.88 -35.84
N LEU A 9 11.64 -6.11 -35.33
CA LEU A 9 10.43 -6.88 -34.99
C LEU A 9 9.51 -6.05 -34.08
N GLY A 10 8.58 -5.31 -34.69
CA GLY A 10 7.58 -4.53 -33.96
C GLY A 10 6.55 -5.46 -33.34
N LEU A 11 6.34 -5.35 -32.03
CA LEU A 11 5.33 -6.11 -31.31
C LEU A 11 3.98 -5.39 -31.44
N THR A 12 3.02 -6.09 -32.03
CA THR A 12 1.64 -5.61 -32.15
C THR A 12 0.73 -6.44 -31.26
N PHE A 13 0.09 -5.79 -30.28
CA PHE A 13 -0.91 -6.40 -29.43
C PHE A 13 -2.29 -6.30 -30.10
N SER A 14 -3.07 -7.38 -30.05
CA SER A 14 -4.47 -7.36 -30.45
C SER A 14 -5.27 -8.20 -29.47
N SER A 15 -6.33 -7.61 -28.90
CA SER A 15 -7.16 -8.30 -27.92
C SER A 15 -7.93 -9.44 -28.57
N PRO A 16 -7.97 -10.65 -27.96
CA PRO A 16 -8.85 -11.72 -28.39
C PRO A 16 -10.32 -11.51 -27.96
N GLY A 17 -10.60 -10.43 -27.21
CA GLY A 17 -11.92 -10.11 -26.67
C GLY A 17 -11.99 -10.18 -25.14
N GLU A 18 -13.12 -9.71 -24.60
CA GLU A 18 -13.33 -9.53 -23.15
C GLU A 18 -13.68 -10.82 -22.39
N PHE A 19 -14.21 -11.84 -23.09
CA PHE A 19 -14.65 -13.09 -22.50
C PHE A 19 -13.57 -14.17 -22.58
N VAL A 20 -13.34 -14.86 -21.48
CA VAL A 20 -12.64 -16.16 -21.44
C VAL A 20 -13.55 -17.22 -22.07
N PHE A 21 -14.80 -17.21 -21.64
CA PHE A 21 -15.86 -18.08 -22.14
C PHE A 21 -17.21 -17.41 -21.87
N ARG A 22 -18.16 -17.60 -22.79
CA ARG A 22 -19.53 -17.10 -22.67
C ARG A 22 -20.51 -18.20 -23.07
N PHE A 23 -21.51 -18.44 -22.23
CA PHE A 23 -22.59 -19.36 -22.55
C PHE A 23 -23.43 -18.78 -23.69
N PRO A 24 -23.78 -19.60 -24.70
CA PRO A 24 -24.69 -19.19 -25.76
C PRO A 24 -26.00 -18.62 -25.18
N PRO A 25 -26.55 -17.51 -25.71
CA PRO A 25 -27.78 -16.89 -25.19
C PRO A 25 -28.97 -17.86 -25.03
N GLU A 26 -29.05 -18.86 -25.90
CA GLU A 26 -30.07 -19.92 -25.91
C GLU A 26 -29.90 -20.96 -24.79
N THR A 27 -28.83 -20.90 -23.99
CA THR A 27 -28.59 -21.86 -22.89
C THR A 27 -29.60 -21.63 -21.75
N PRO A 28 -30.36 -22.65 -21.32
CA PRO A 28 -31.29 -22.50 -20.21
C PRO A 28 -30.59 -22.02 -18.92
N LEU A 29 -31.21 -21.09 -18.20
CA LEU A 29 -30.76 -20.50 -16.92
C LEU A 29 -29.47 -19.66 -16.94
N VAL A 30 -28.48 -20.02 -17.75
CA VAL A 30 -27.15 -19.39 -17.77
C VAL A 30 -26.82 -18.69 -19.08
N GLY A 31 -27.75 -18.67 -20.04
CA GLY A 31 -27.58 -18.04 -21.34
C GLY A 31 -27.14 -16.59 -21.22
N GLY A 32 -26.06 -16.24 -21.92
CA GLY A 32 -25.50 -14.89 -21.91
C GLY A 32 -24.55 -14.59 -20.74
N LEU A 33 -24.49 -15.43 -19.71
CA LEU A 33 -23.45 -15.34 -18.68
C LEU A 33 -22.09 -15.69 -19.28
N GLY A 34 -21.04 -15.00 -18.83
CA GLY A 34 -19.69 -15.27 -19.29
C GLY A 34 -18.66 -14.89 -18.27
N LEU A 35 -17.60 -15.70 -18.20
CA LEU A 35 -16.41 -15.39 -17.42
C LEU A 35 -15.58 -14.39 -18.22
N ARG A 36 -15.39 -13.20 -17.66
CA ARG A 36 -14.58 -12.14 -18.26
C ARG A 36 -13.12 -12.25 -17.82
N TRP A 37 -12.19 -11.92 -18.73
CA TRP A 37 -10.75 -11.89 -18.42
C TRP A 37 -10.45 -10.97 -17.24
N TYR A 38 -11.10 -9.80 -17.20
CA TYR A 38 -10.92 -8.83 -16.12
C TYR A 38 -11.20 -9.43 -14.73
N GLY A 39 -12.31 -10.19 -14.59
CA GLY A 39 -12.68 -10.83 -13.33
C GLY A 39 -11.71 -11.95 -12.94
N LEU A 40 -11.31 -12.77 -13.92
CA LEU A 40 -10.33 -13.84 -13.71
C LEU A 40 -8.97 -13.28 -13.26
N LEU A 41 -8.47 -12.26 -13.95
CA LEU A 41 -7.21 -11.60 -13.61
C LEU A 41 -7.26 -10.93 -12.24
N MET A 42 -8.40 -10.33 -11.87
CA MET A 42 -8.59 -9.76 -10.54
C MET A 42 -8.58 -10.82 -9.44
N ALA A 43 -9.22 -11.97 -9.67
CA ALA A 43 -9.18 -13.10 -8.73
C ALA A 43 -7.74 -13.64 -8.54
N ILE A 44 -6.99 -13.78 -9.64
CA ILE A 44 -5.58 -14.18 -9.60
C ILE A 44 -4.74 -13.14 -8.84
N ALA A 45 -4.95 -11.85 -9.12
CA ALA A 45 -4.25 -10.75 -8.45
C ALA A 45 -4.50 -10.76 -6.93
N VAL A 46 -5.75 -10.94 -6.49
CA VAL A 46 -6.11 -11.03 -5.07
C VAL A 46 -5.47 -12.26 -4.42
N LEU A 47 -5.51 -13.42 -5.08
CA LEU A 47 -4.92 -14.66 -4.56
C LEU A 47 -3.40 -14.53 -4.42
N LEU A 48 -2.70 -14.06 -5.46
CA LEU A 48 -1.25 -13.87 -5.41
C LEU A 48 -0.85 -12.80 -4.39
N GLY A 49 -1.63 -11.72 -4.29
CA GLY A 49 -1.44 -10.68 -3.27
C GLY A 49 -1.57 -11.25 -1.86
N LEU A 50 -2.61 -12.03 -1.59
CA LEU A 50 -2.81 -12.71 -0.30
C LEU A 50 -1.62 -13.64 0.03
N LEU A 51 -1.28 -14.55 -0.88
CA LEU A 51 -0.21 -15.53 -0.66
C LEU A 51 1.14 -14.84 -0.41
N LEU A 52 1.44 -13.78 -1.17
CA LEU A 52 2.66 -13.01 -0.98
C LEU A 52 2.65 -12.26 0.35
N THR A 53 1.56 -11.57 0.69
CA THR A 53 1.47 -10.82 1.95
C THR A 53 1.60 -11.75 3.16
N LYS A 54 1.02 -12.97 3.11
CA LYS A 54 1.23 -13.99 4.15
C LYS A 54 2.72 -14.34 4.29
N ALA A 55 3.37 -14.68 3.17
CA ALA A 55 4.78 -15.04 3.16
C ALA A 55 5.67 -13.91 3.71
N LEU A 56 5.38 -12.65 3.34
CA LEU A 56 6.12 -11.48 3.83
C LEU A 56 5.86 -11.20 5.31
N ALA A 57 4.64 -11.40 5.79
CA ALA A 57 4.27 -11.20 7.19
C ALA A 57 4.99 -12.22 8.10
N GLU A 58 5.04 -13.50 7.69
CA GLU A 58 5.78 -14.55 8.40
C GLU A 58 7.29 -14.28 8.39
N ALA A 59 7.85 -13.97 7.21
CA ALA A 59 9.28 -13.71 7.08
C ALA A 59 9.74 -12.43 7.82
N ARG A 60 8.81 -11.57 8.27
CA ARG A 60 9.08 -10.41 9.13
C ARG A 60 8.82 -10.66 10.60
N HIS A 61 8.34 -11.85 10.96
CA HIS A 61 7.94 -12.17 12.33
C HIS A 61 7.03 -11.08 12.89
N LEU A 62 6.00 -10.69 12.11
CA LEU A 62 5.07 -9.63 12.54
C LEU A 62 4.35 -10.00 13.84
N GLU A 63 4.16 -11.29 14.07
CA GLU A 63 3.65 -11.88 15.30
C GLU A 63 4.67 -12.86 15.90
N LYS A 64 4.51 -13.16 17.19
CA LYS A 64 5.46 -13.99 17.95
C LYS A 64 5.34 -15.46 17.57
N GLU A 65 4.11 -15.95 17.45
CA GLU A 65 3.85 -17.36 17.20
C GLU A 65 3.87 -17.65 15.68
N PRO A 66 4.56 -18.71 15.24
CA PRO A 66 4.56 -19.12 13.84
C PRO A 66 3.15 -19.36 13.30
N GLY A 67 2.81 -18.77 12.15
CA GLY A 67 1.50 -18.92 11.52
C GLY A 67 0.44 -17.92 11.99
N GLU A 68 0.63 -17.25 13.12
CA GLU A 68 -0.31 -16.25 13.63
C GLU A 68 -0.41 -15.04 12.69
N ALA A 69 0.73 -14.60 12.12
CA ALA A 69 0.75 -13.50 11.17
C ALA A 69 -0.04 -13.85 9.89
N SER A 70 0.10 -15.09 9.40
CA SER A 70 -0.65 -15.62 8.26
C SER A 70 -2.16 -15.63 8.51
N GLU A 71 -2.60 -16.13 9.66
CA GLU A 71 -4.02 -16.16 10.03
C GLU A 71 -4.60 -14.75 10.08
N ARG A 72 -3.88 -13.81 10.71
CA ARG A 72 -4.27 -12.40 10.75
C ARG A 72 -4.36 -11.78 9.36
N VAL A 73 -3.45 -12.11 8.45
CA VAL A 73 -3.48 -11.65 7.06
C VAL A 73 -4.67 -12.24 6.30
N GLU A 74 -5.03 -13.51 6.51
CA GLU A 74 -6.21 -14.12 5.87
C GLU A 74 -7.51 -13.43 6.30
N ILE A 75 -7.69 -13.21 7.60
CA ILE A 75 -8.85 -12.50 8.14
C ILE A 75 -8.86 -11.05 7.61
N LEU A 76 -7.72 -10.36 7.65
CA LEU A 76 -7.60 -9.01 7.13
C LEU A 76 -7.92 -8.95 5.63
N ALA A 77 -7.48 -9.92 4.82
CA ALA A 77 -7.77 -9.95 3.40
C ALA A 77 -9.28 -10.06 3.13
N LEU A 78 -10.01 -10.84 3.93
CA LEU A 78 -11.48 -10.87 3.85
C LEU A 78 -12.08 -9.49 4.16
N TRP A 79 -11.60 -8.82 5.21
CA TRP A 79 -12.02 -7.45 5.54
C TRP A 79 -11.76 -6.47 4.40
N LEU A 80 -10.57 -6.52 3.77
CA LEU A 80 -10.18 -5.62 2.69
C LEU A 80 -10.94 -5.88 1.40
N VAL A 81 -11.12 -7.15 1.01
CA VAL A 81 -11.84 -7.51 -0.21
C VAL A 81 -13.31 -7.15 -0.08
N VAL A 82 -13.98 -7.57 1.01
CA VAL A 82 -15.40 -7.30 1.22
C VAL A 82 -15.65 -5.80 1.32
N SER A 83 -14.89 -5.08 2.16
CA SER A 83 -15.06 -3.63 2.30
C SER A 83 -14.71 -2.89 1.01
N GLY A 84 -13.71 -3.35 0.25
CA GLY A 84 -13.32 -2.78 -1.03
C GLY A 84 -14.46 -2.86 -2.06
N PHE A 85 -15.09 -4.03 -2.22
CA PHE A 85 -16.23 -4.17 -3.14
C PHE A 85 -17.44 -3.35 -2.69
N LEU A 86 -17.78 -3.41 -1.39
CA LEU A 86 -18.90 -2.64 -0.84
C LEU A 86 -18.68 -1.13 -0.97
N GLY A 87 -17.49 -0.64 -0.63
CA GLY A 87 -17.13 0.77 -0.73
C GLY A 87 -17.11 1.25 -2.17
N ALA A 88 -16.57 0.47 -3.09
CA ALA A 88 -16.53 0.82 -4.51
C ALA A 88 -17.92 0.91 -5.13
N ARG A 89 -18.85 0.04 -4.70
CA ARG A 89 -20.26 0.11 -5.10
C ARG A 89 -20.97 1.29 -4.46
N LEU A 90 -20.82 1.48 -3.15
CA LEU A 90 -21.44 2.59 -2.42
C LEU A 90 -21.03 3.93 -3.01
N TYR A 91 -19.74 4.11 -3.30
CA TYR A 91 -19.24 5.34 -3.92
C TYR A 91 -19.86 5.57 -5.30
N TYR A 92 -19.99 4.54 -6.14
CA TYR A 92 -20.69 4.65 -7.43
C TYR A 92 -22.13 5.14 -7.27
N VAL A 93 -22.88 4.53 -6.34
CA VAL A 93 -24.28 4.88 -6.07
C VAL A 93 -24.41 6.33 -5.58
N LEU A 94 -23.52 6.76 -4.70
CA LEU A 94 -23.52 8.13 -4.16
C LEU A 94 -23.20 9.17 -5.24
N THR A 95 -22.24 8.90 -6.13
CA THR A 95 -21.88 9.85 -7.20
C THR A 95 -22.87 9.85 -8.37
N HIS A 96 -23.66 8.78 -8.53
CA HIS A 96 -24.66 8.63 -9.60
C HIS A 96 -26.09 8.55 -9.03
N TRP A 97 -26.37 9.25 -7.92
CA TRP A 97 -27.64 9.11 -7.19
C TRP A 97 -28.89 9.33 -8.06
N SER A 98 -28.80 10.19 -9.07
CA SER A 98 -29.89 10.42 -10.04
C SER A 98 -30.32 9.17 -10.79
N GLU A 99 -29.44 8.17 -10.97
CA GLU A 99 -29.77 6.88 -11.60
C GLU A 99 -30.57 5.95 -10.66
N PHE A 100 -30.53 6.21 -9.35
CA PHE A 100 -31.09 5.34 -8.31
C PHE A 100 -32.31 5.95 -7.60
N GLN A 101 -32.57 7.25 -7.75
CA GLN A 101 -33.63 7.96 -7.03
C GLN A 101 -35.03 7.34 -7.21
N ASP A 102 -35.32 6.80 -8.39
CA ASP A 102 -36.62 6.20 -8.72
C ASP A 102 -36.72 4.74 -8.24
N ASN A 103 -35.59 4.06 -8.03
CA ASN A 103 -35.55 2.70 -7.50
C ASN A 103 -34.24 2.44 -6.72
N PRO A 104 -34.18 2.83 -5.43
CA PRO A 104 -32.97 2.71 -4.62
C PRO A 104 -32.46 1.27 -4.46
N LEU A 105 -33.32 0.26 -4.61
CA LEU A 105 -32.93 -1.15 -4.52
C LEU A 105 -31.95 -1.57 -5.63
N LEU A 106 -31.89 -0.83 -6.74
CA LEU A 106 -30.87 -1.04 -7.78
C LEU A 106 -29.44 -0.82 -7.27
N ALA A 107 -29.26 -0.14 -6.13
CA ALA A 107 -27.96 -0.02 -5.47
C ALA A 107 -27.32 -1.39 -5.19
N PHE A 108 -28.10 -2.44 -4.95
CA PHE A 108 -27.61 -3.80 -4.68
C PHE A 108 -27.35 -4.64 -5.95
N ALA A 109 -27.78 -4.16 -7.13
CA ALA A 109 -27.65 -4.88 -8.39
C ALA A 109 -26.21 -4.83 -8.96
N ILE A 110 -25.24 -5.40 -8.24
CA ILE A 110 -23.81 -5.37 -8.59
C ILE A 110 -23.49 -6.05 -9.93
N TRP A 111 -24.34 -6.97 -10.39
CA TRP A 111 -24.21 -7.62 -11.70
C TRP A 111 -24.47 -6.68 -12.88
N ARG A 112 -25.04 -5.49 -12.64
CA ARG A 112 -25.19 -4.44 -13.67
C ARG A 112 -23.93 -3.59 -13.85
N GLY A 113 -22.84 -3.92 -13.15
CA GLY A 113 -21.63 -3.10 -13.12
C GLY A 113 -21.79 -1.91 -12.18
N GLY A 114 -21.04 -0.83 -12.43
CA GLY A 114 -21.06 0.38 -11.59
C GLY A 114 -20.26 0.22 -10.29
N ILE A 115 -18.94 0.20 -10.45
CA ILE A 115 -17.97 0.08 -9.37
C ILE A 115 -16.91 1.17 -9.59
N ILE A 116 -16.64 2.01 -8.59
CA ILE A 116 -15.61 3.06 -8.66
C ILE A 116 -14.50 2.76 -7.67
N ILE A 117 -13.28 2.63 -8.18
CA ILE A 117 -12.10 2.24 -7.38
C ILE A 117 -11.82 3.17 -6.19
N HIS A 118 -12.13 4.47 -6.29
CA HIS A 118 -11.96 5.42 -5.18
C HIS A 118 -12.70 4.98 -3.91
N GLY A 119 -13.94 4.50 -4.05
CA GLY A 119 -14.70 3.96 -2.94
C GLY A 119 -14.07 2.71 -2.33
N GLY A 120 -13.48 1.85 -3.17
CA GLY A 120 -12.79 0.65 -2.71
C GLY A 120 -11.51 0.96 -1.95
N ILE A 121 -10.72 1.93 -2.40
CA ILE A 121 -9.51 2.38 -1.70
C ILE A 121 -9.86 2.98 -0.34
N LEU A 122 -10.86 3.87 -0.28
CA LEU A 122 -11.29 4.51 0.96
C LEU A 122 -11.84 3.50 1.97
N ALA A 123 -12.73 2.60 1.52
CA ALA A 123 -13.29 1.57 2.39
C ALA A 123 -12.25 0.54 2.82
N GLY A 124 -11.33 0.14 1.94
CA GLY A 124 -10.22 -0.76 2.27
C GLY A 124 -9.27 -0.14 3.31
N ALA A 125 -8.90 1.13 3.16
CA ALA A 125 -8.07 1.84 4.13
C ALA A 125 -8.78 1.96 5.49
N LEU A 126 -10.09 2.25 5.49
CA LEU A 126 -10.89 2.27 6.71
C LEU A 126 -10.97 0.89 7.36
N ALA A 127 -11.18 -0.17 6.58
CA ALA A 127 -11.23 -1.54 7.08
C ALA A 127 -9.89 -1.98 7.70
N LEU A 128 -8.75 -1.64 7.07
CA LEU A 128 -7.43 -1.86 7.65
C LEU A 128 -7.32 -1.16 9.01
N TYR A 129 -7.68 0.13 9.07
CA TYR A 129 -7.63 0.91 10.30
C TYR A 129 -8.51 0.30 11.40
N LEU A 130 -9.76 -0.05 11.07
CA LEU A 130 -10.70 -0.64 12.02
C LEU A 130 -10.24 -2.01 12.51
N TYR A 131 -9.74 -2.87 11.62
CA TYR A 131 -9.21 -4.18 11.97
C TYR A 131 -8.01 -4.06 12.91
N CYS A 132 -7.04 -3.21 12.57
CA CYS A 132 -5.86 -3.01 13.43
C CYS A 132 -6.23 -2.41 14.79
N ARG A 133 -7.22 -1.50 14.82
CA ARG A 133 -7.73 -0.94 16.08
C ARG A 133 -8.45 -1.99 16.93
N ALA A 134 -9.24 -2.86 16.30
CA ALA A 134 -9.99 -3.91 16.99
C ALA A 134 -9.08 -5.02 17.55
N THR A 135 -7.98 -5.30 16.87
CA THR A 135 -7.03 -6.38 17.22
C THR A 135 -5.80 -5.91 18.00
N GLY A 136 -5.56 -4.60 18.07
CA GLY A 136 -4.40 -4.03 18.78
C GLY A 136 -3.07 -4.17 18.05
N ILE A 137 -3.06 -4.66 16.81
CA ILE A 137 -1.84 -4.85 16.01
C ILE A 137 -1.37 -3.53 15.37
N ASN A 138 -0.07 -3.45 15.07
CA ASN A 138 0.51 -2.28 14.41
C ASN A 138 0.14 -2.25 12.92
N GLY A 139 -0.82 -1.39 12.56
CA GLY A 139 -1.32 -1.29 11.19
C GLY A 139 -0.28 -0.86 10.15
N TRP A 140 0.78 -0.15 10.53
CA TRP A 140 1.84 0.23 9.57
C TRP A 140 2.67 -0.96 9.11
N LYS A 141 2.94 -1.92 10.01
CA LYS A 141 3.64 -3.17 9.66
C LYS A 141 2.85 -3.99 8.64
N TYR A 142 1.55 -4.15 8.90
CA TYR A 142 0.64 -4.85 8.01
C TYR A 142 0.47 -4.11 6.69
N ALA A 143 0.33 -2.77 6.72
CA ALA A 143 0.24 -1.97 5.52
C ALA A 143 1.49 -2.14 4.64
N ASP A 144 2.70 -2.13 5.21
CA ASP A 144 3.95 -2.33 4.47
C ASP A 144 3.96 -3.66 3.71
N VAL A 145 3.66 -4.79 4.37
CA VAL A 145 3.67 -6.12 3.71
C VAL A 145 2.53 -6.34 2.70
N ILE A 146 1.49 -5.50 2.72
CA ILE A 146 0.43 -5.49 1.70
C ILE A 146 0.92 -4.83 0.40
N MET A 147 1.80 -3.83 0.47
CA MET A 147 2.16 -3.00 -0.70
C MET A 147 2.72 -3.79 -1.88
N PRO A 148 3.64 -4.77 -1.72
CA PRO A 148 4.11 -5.58 -2.84
C PRO A 148 2.99 -6.38 -3.51
N GLY A 149 2.08 -6.96 -2.72
CA GLY A 149 0.92 -7.68 -3.25
C GLY A 149 -0.02 -6.75 -4.02
N LEU A 150 -0.22 -5.53 -3.53
CA LEU A 150 -1.06 -4.52 -4.16
C LEU A 150 -0.50 -4.08 -5.53
N ILE A 151 0.78 -3.70 -5.60
CA ILE A 151 1.40 -3.26 -6.88
C ILE A 151 1.51 -4.41 -7.89
N LEU A 152 1.72 -5.65 -7.43
CA LEU A 152 1.66 -6.84 -8.27
C LEU A 152 0.25 -7.03 -8.84
N GLY A 153 -0.77 -6.88 -8.00
CA GLY A 153 -2.16 -6.92 -8.44
C GLY A 153 -2.50 -5.84 -9.46
N GLN A 154 -1.94 -4.63 -9.31
CA GLN A 154 -2.07 -3.58 -10.32
C GLN A 154 -1.37 -3.95 -11.64
N ALA A 155 -0.18 -4.54 -11.60
CA ALA A 155 0.49 -5.01 -12.82
C ALA A 155 -0.35 -6.04 -13.59
N ILE A 156 -0.94 -7.02 -12.87
CA ILE A 156 -1.81 -8.04 -13.46
C ILE A 156 -3.12 -7.43 -13.98
N GLY A 157 -3.75 -6.57 -13.18
CA GLY A 157 -5.04 -5.95 -13.50
C GLY A 157 -5.01 -5.11 -14.78
N ARG A 158 -3.85 -4.53 -15.14
CA ARG A 158 -3.70 -3.77 -16.39
C ARG A 158 -3.95 -4.60 -17.64
N TRP A 159 -3.71 -5.90 -17.59
CA TRP A 159 -4.05 -6.80 -18.70
C TRP A 159 -5.56 -6.93 -18.91
N GLY A 160 -6.37 -6.68 -17.87
CA GLY A 160 -7.82 -6.56 -18.03
C GLY A 160 -8.22 -5.43 -18.97
N ASN A 161 -7.51 -4.29 -18.93
CA ASN A 161 -7.75 -3.19 -19.87
C ASN A 161 -7.44 -3.61 -21.32
N PHE A 162 -6.38 -4.40 -21.52
CA PHE A 162 -6.05 -4.94 -22.83
C PHE A 162 -7.15 -5.85 -23.38
N PHE A 163 -7.64 -6.82 -22.59
CA PHE A 163 -8.73 -7.71 -23.04
C PHE A 163 -10.02 -6.94 -23.37
N ASN A 164 -10.34 -5.91 -22.59
CA ASN A 164 -11.50 -5.04 -22.83
C ASN A 164 -11.28 -3.99 -23.95
N SER A 165 -10.07 -3.87 -24.51
CA SER A 165 -9.71 -2.81 -25.46
C SER A 165 -9.99 -1.39 -24.94
N GLU A 166 -9.75 -1.15 -23.65
CA GLU A 166 -10.02 0.14 -22.98
C GLU A 166 -8.72 0.78 -22.46
N ALA A 167 -8.81 2.05 -22.06
CA ALA A 167 -7.73 2.79 -21.41
C ALA A 167 -6.38 2.69 -22.16
N TYR A 168 -6.42 2.89 -23.48
CA TYR A 168 -5.25 2.92 -24.36
C TYR A 168 -4.66 4.33 -24.50
N GLY A 169 -3.43 4.38 -25.02
CA GLY A 169 -2.67 5.63 -25.16
C GLY A 169 -2.97 6.39 -26.43
N ALA A 170 -2.19 7.43 -26.70
CA ALA A 170 -2.29 8.25 -27.89
C ALA A 170 -2.16 7.44 -29.19
N PRO A 171 -2.81 7.89 -30.28
CA PRO A 171 -2.74 7.22 -31.58
C PRO A 171 -1.30 7.19 -32.12
N ILE A 172 -0.97 6.11 -32.81
CA ILE A 172 0.30 5.93 -33.52
C ILE A 172 0.03 6.12 -35.02
N PRO A 173 0.66 7.11 -35.67
CA PRO A 173 0.53 7.31 -37.12
C PRO A 173 0.95 6.08 -37.93
N PRO A 174 0.35 5.82 -39.11
CA PRO A 174 0.68 4.64 -39.94
C PRO A 174 2.15 4.56 -40.38
N ASP A 175 2.79 5.70 -40.56
CA ASP A 175 4.19 5.86 -40.96
C ASP A 175 5.17 5.87 -39.77
N SER A 176 4.66 5.72 -38.53
CA SER A 176 5.49 5.67 -37.34
C SER A 176 6.34 4.40 -37.29
N SER A 177 7.63 4.56 -36.98
CA SER A 177 8.56 3.47 -36.72
C SER A 177 8.49 2.93 -35.28
N TRP A 178 7.49 3.35 -34.49
CA TRP A 178 7.38 2.95 -33.10
C TRP A 178 7.13 1.43 -32.96
N PRO A 179 7.97 0.70 -32.20
CA PRO A 179 7.98 -0.75 -32.24
C PRO A 179 6.86 -1.42 -31.43
N LEU A 180 6.17 -0.70 -30.53
CA LEU A 180 5.16 -1.26 -29.64
C LEU A 180 3.80 -0.61 -29.85
N ARG A 181 2.83 -1.37 -30.36
CA ARG A 181 1.48 -0.85 -30.66
C ARG A 181 0.39 -1.80 -30.25
N VAL A 182 -0.80 -1.28 -29.95
CA VAL A 182 -2.01 -2.07 -29.74
C VAL A 182 -3.06 -1.70 -30.77
N TYR A 183 -3.67 -2.72 -31.38
CA TYR A 183 -4.85 -2.57 -32.22
C TYR A 183 -6.08 -2.34 -31.34
N ILE A 184 -6.87 -1.32 -31.66
CA ILE A 184 -8.15 -1.06 -30.98
C ILE A 184 -9.29 -1.25 -31.99
N PRO A 185 -10.30 -2.09 -31.72
CA PRO A 185 -11.46 -2.27 -32.59
C PRO A 185 -12.24 -0.96 -32.80
N PRO A 186 -12.82 -0.70 -33.98
CA PRO A 186 -13.54 0.55 -34.27
C PRO A 186 -14.60 0.93 -33.23
N GLN A 187 -15.31 -0.04 -32.65
CA GLN A 187 -16.37 0.19 -31.66
C GLN A 187 -15.85 0.65 -30.30
N ALA A 188 -14.58 0.39 -29.99
CA ALA A 188 -13.94 0.78 -28.73
C ALA A 188 -13.13 2.08 -28.85
N ARG A 189 -13.07 2.69 -30.05
CA ARG A 189 -12.31 3.91 -30.29
C ARG A 189 -13.08 5.13 -29.82
N GLU A 190 -12.35 6.07 -29.24
CA GLU A 190 -12.86 7.41 -28.93
C GLU A 190 -13.19 8.14 -30.24
N PRO A 191 -14.30 8.90 -30.32
CA PRO A 191 -14.76 9.53 -31.55
C PRO A 191 -13.69 10.35 -32.28
N ASP A 192 -12.93 11.14 -31.53
CA ASP A 192 -11.87 12.03 -32.03
C ASP A 192 -10.67 11.29 -32.65
N TYR A 193 -10.56 9.98 -32.41
CA TYR A 193 -9.45 9.13 -32.84
C TYR A 193 -9.91 7.92 -33.68
N SER A 194 -11.14 7.94 -34.17
CA SER A 194 -11.76 6.85 -34.94
C SER A 194 -10.97 6.44 -36.19
N GLN A 195 -10.26 7.39 -36.80
CA GLN A 195 -9.40 7.22 -37.98
C GLN A 195 -8.13 6.41 -37.71
N PHE A 196 -7.70 6.28 -36.45
CA PHE A 196 -6.47 5.56 -36.10
C PHE A 196 -6.77 4.10 -35.76
N GLU A 197 -5.92 3.20 -36.24
CA GLU A 197 -6.03 1.77 -35.94
C GLU A 197 -5.18 1.36 -34.73
N PHE A 198 -3.99 1.96 -34.61
CA PHE A 198 -2.97 1.59 -33.65
C PHE A 198 -2.75 2.70 -32.63
N PHE A 199 -2.55 2.30 -31.38
CA PHE A 199 -2.37 3.19 -30.24
C PHE A 199 -1.19 2.71 -29.39
N HIS A 200 -0.68 3.58 -28.52
CA HIS A 200 0.32 3.19 -27.54
C HIS A 200 -0.28 2.19 -26.52
N PRO A 201 0.36 1.01 -26.30
CA PRO A 201 -0.10 0.00 -25.34
C PRO A 201 0.24 0.41 -23.91
N ILE A 202 -0.38 1.48 -23.41
CA ILE A 202 -0.08 2.01 -22.07
C ILE A 202 -0.40 1.03 -20.93
N PHE A 203 -1.30 0.05 -21.16
CA PHE A 203 -1.52 -1.06 -20.24
C PHE A 203 -0.22 -1.85 -19.99
N PHE A 204 0.55 -2.09 -21.05
CA PHE A 204 1.81 -2.84 -21.01
C PHE A 204 2.90 -1.99 -20.35
N TYR A 205 2.98 -0.71 -20.70
CA TYR A 205 3.92 0.22 -20.08
C TYR A 205 3.69 0.32 -18.57
N GLU A 206 2.45 0.51 -18.13
CA GLU A 206 2.12 0.58 -16.70
C GLU A 206 2.32 -0.78 -16.02
N SER A 207 1.95 -1.89 -16.66
CA SER A 207 2.23 -3.24 -16.13
C SER A 207 3.73 -3.44 -15.88
N LEU A 208 4.59 -3.04 -16.81
CA LEU A 208 6.04 -3.18 -16.65
C LEU A 208 6.60 -2.28 -15.55
N LEU A 209 6.17 -1.01 -15.52
CA LEU A 209 6.58 -0.08 -14.47
C LEU A 209 6.09 -0.52 -13.08
N ASN A 210 4.89 -1.08 -12.98
CA ASN A 210 4.38 -1.66 -11.74
C ASN A 210 5.22 -2.88 -11.31
N LEU A 211 5.65 -3.73 -12.25
CA LEU A 211 6.58 -4.84 -11.95
C LEU A 211 7.96 -4.35 -11.51
N LEU A 212 8.45 -3.22 -12.05
CA LEU A 212 9.70 -2.61 -11.59
C LEU A 212 9.55 -2.05 -10.17
N LEU A 213 8.43 -1.40 -9.85
CA LEU A 213 8.14 -0.94 -8.48
C LEU A 213 7.96 -2.13 -7.53
N PHE A 214 7.29 -3.20 -7.97
CA PHE A 214 7.22 -4.46 -7.24
C PHE A 214 8.62 -5.00 -6.91
N ALA A 215 9.50 -5.09 -7.92
CA ALA A 215 10.86 -5.55 -7.74
C ALA A 215 11.67 -4.63 -6.80
N LEU A 216 11.43 -3.32 -6.83
CA LEU A 216 12.02 -2.37 -5.89
C LEU A 216 11.57 -2.66 -4.45
N LEU A 217 10.27 -2.81 -4.20
CA LEU A 217 9.75 -3.10 -2.84
C LEU A 217 10.25 -4.45 -2.33
N MET A 218 10.26 -5.48 -3.19
CA MET A 218 10.84 -6.78 -2.84
C MET A 218 12.35 -6.70 -2.59
N GLY A 219 13.08 -5.92 -3.39
CA GLY A 219 14.50 -5.66 -3.17
C GLY A 219 14.75 -4.96 -1.83
N MET A 220 13.91 -3.99 -1.46
CA MET A 220 13.95 -3.33 -0.16
C MET A 220 13.68 -4.30 0.98
N PHE A 221 12.76 -5.25 0.80
CA PHE A 221 12.47 -6.27 1.81
C PHE A 221 13.67 -7.07 2.24
N TRP A 222 14.39 -7.63 1.26
CA TRP A 222 15.53 -8.50 1.49
C TRP A 222 16.78 -7.72 1.87
N ARG A 223 16.98 -6.53 1.28
CA ARG A 223 18.22 -5.77 1.45
C ARG A 223 18.22 -4.91 2.71
N PHE A 224 17.05 -4.47 3.17
CA PHE A 224 16.89 -3.52 4.27
C PHE A 224 15.84 -4.01 5.29
N PRO A 225 16.17 -5.00 6.13
CA PRO A 225 15.26 -5.53 7.14
C PRO A 225 14.87 -4.50 8.21
N LYS A 226 15.77 -3.56 8.54
CA LYS A 226 15.57 -2.57 9.62
C LYS A 226 14.90 -1.25 9.16
N LEU A 227 14.13 -1.25 8.07
CA LEU A 227 13.37 -0.07 7.67
C LEU A 227 12.26 0.24 8.68
N LYS A 228 11.94 1.54 8.86
CA LYS A 228 10.89 1.98 9.78
C LYS A 228 9.51 1.58 9.25
N ASP A 229 8.60 1.20 10.14
CA ASP A 229 7.21 0.89 9.77
C ASP A 229 6.56 2.03 8.98
N GLY A 230 5.92 1.70 7.87
CA GLY A 230 5.29 2.63 6.92
C GLY A 230 6.20 3.05 5.77
N THR A 231 7.49 2.69 5.78
CA THR A 231 8.43 3.09 4.73
C THR A 231 8.00 2.57 3.37
N TRP A 232 7.48 1.34 3.31
CA TRP A 232 7.12 0.74 2.04
C TRP A 232 5.81 1.28 1.49
N VAL A 233 4.85 1.56 2.38
CA VAL A 233 3.63 2.32 2.02
C VAL A 233 4.02 3.61 1.32
N TRP A 234 4.90 4.41 1.92
CA TRP A 234 5.27 5.69 1.33
C TRP A 234 6.13 5.55 0.09
N THR A 235 7.01 4.54 0.02
CA THR A 235 7.74 4.22 -1.23
C THR A 235 6.80 3.80 -2.34
N TYR A 236 5.79 2.98 -2.05
CA TYR A 236 4.74 2.62 -3.00
C TYR A 236 3.98 3.86 -3.47
N VAL A 237 3.55 4.74 -2.56
CA VAL A 237 2.82 5.98 -2.90
C VAL A 237 3.66 6.86 -3.82
N VAL A 238 4.94 7.08 -3.51
CA VAL A 238 5.87 7.85 -4.35
C VAL A 238 6.07 7.17 -5.70
N GLY A 239 6.42 5.89 -5.69
CA GLY A 239 6.70 5.12 -6.91
C GLY A 239 5.50 5.08 -7.84
N TYR A 240 4.31 4.75 -7.33
CA TYR A 240 3.10 4.66 -8.13
C TYR A 240 2.66 6.04 -8.66
N SER A 241 2.87 7.10 -7.88
CA SER A 241 2.65 8.48 -8.35
C SER A 241 3.55 8.83 -9.53
N LEU A 242 4.83 8.44 -9.49
CA LEU A 242 5.78 8.62 -10.58
C LEU A 242 5.42 7.82 -11.83
N ILE A 243 4.78 6.65 -11.67
CA ILE A 243 4.26 5.84 -12.78
C ILE A 243 3.02 6.50 -13.39
N ARG A 244 2.12 7.02 -12.54
CA ARG A 244 0.82 7.54 -13.00
C ARG A 244 0.90 8.85 -13.74
N ILE A 245 1.82 9.75 -13.38
CA ILE A 245 2.01 11.04 -14.07
C ILE A 245 2.25 10.87 -15.58
N PRO A 246 3.27 10.14 -16.06
CA PRO A 246 3.50 9.94 -17.49
C PRO A 246 2.41 9.10 -18.16
N TYR A 247 1.85 8.11 -17.45
CA TYR A 247 0.74 7.32 -17.95
C TYR A 247 -0.47 8.20 -18.30
N GLU A 248 -0.84 9.12 -17.42
CA GLU A 248 -2.04 9.94 -17.58
C GLU A 248 -1.88 11.00 -18.68
N ILE A 249 -0.63 11.40 -18.98
CA ILE A 249 -0.30 12.25 -20.14
C ILE A 249 -0.54 11.49 -21.45
N LEU A 250 -0.11 10.22 -21.51
CA LEU A 250 -0.22 9.40 -22.72
C LEU A 250 -1.64 8.86 -22.95
N ARG A 251 -2.44 8.70 -21.90
CA ARG A 251 -3.78 8.14 -21.97
C ARG A 251 -4.74 9.07 -22.72
N VAL A 252 -5.52 8.52 -23.65
CA VAL A 252 -6.51 9.30 -24.40
C VAL A 252 -7.71 9.67 -23.52
N SER A 253 -8.37 8.67 -22.94
CA SER A 253 -9.54 8.89 -22.10
C SER A 253 -9.17 9.21 -20.66
N ALA A 254 -9.96 10.02 -19.95
CA ALA A 254 -9.82 10.20 -18.51
C ALA A 254 -10.98 9.52 -17.78
N VAL A 255 -10.69 8.94 -16.61
CA VAL A 255 -11.75 8.37 -15.75
C VAL A 255 -12.57 9.49 -15.10
N ALA A 256 -11.90 10.58 -14.71
CA ALA A 256 -12.53 11.74 -14.11
C ALA A 256 -11.67 12.98 -14.35
N TYR A 257 -12.34 14.10 -14.59
CA TYR A 257 -11.75 15.42 -14.61
C TYR A 257 -12.09 16.17 -13.32
N LEU A 258 -11.25 17.12 -12.93
CA LEU A 258 -11.59 18.05 -11.87
C LEU A 258 -12.78 18.93 -12.31
N PRO A 259 -13.79 19.16 -11.44
CA PRO A 259 -14.98 19.92 -11.80
C PRO A 259 -14.65 21.27 -12.43
N GLY A 260 -15.21 21.53 -13.62
CA GLY A 260 -15.00 22.79 -14.35
C GLY A 260 -13.62 22.95 -15.01
N THR A 261 -12.82 21.88 -15.12
CA THR A 261 -11.47 21.94 -15.72
C THR A 261 -11.22 20.78 -16.68
N SER A 262 -10.19 20.89 -17.52
CA SER A 262 -9.66 19.80 -18.37
C SER A 262 -8.58 18.97 -17.67
N ILE A 263 -8.37 19.17 -16.36
CA ILE A 263 -7.32 18.49 -15.60
C ILE A 263 -7.83 17.14 -15.13
N LYS A 264 -7.11 16.08 -15.49
CA LYS A 264 -7.43 14.70 -15.09
C LYS A 264 -7.21 14.52 -13.59
N ALA A 265 -8.21 14.02 -12.86
CA ALA A 265 -8.17 13.88 -11.40
C ALA A 265 -7.01 12.98 -10.92
N ALA A 266 -6.68 11.93 -11.69
CA ALA A 266 -5.57 11.04 -11.40
C ALA A 266 -4.21 11.75 -11.41
N TYR A 267 -4.04 12.81 -12.22
CA TYR A 267 -2.83 13.61 -12.26
C TYR A 267 -2.62 14.37 -10.95
N VAL A 268 -3.69 14.99 -10.44
CA VAL A 268 -3.66 15.73 -9.17
C VAL A 268 -3.47 14.80 -7.98
N ALA A 269 -4.18 13.66 -7.96
CA ALA A 269 -3.98 12.64 -6.92
C ALA A 269 -2.53 12.14 -6.87
N SER A 270 -1.90 11.95 -8.03
CA SER A 270 -0.49 11.53 -8.12
C SER A 270 0.46 12.64 -7.67
N ALA A 271 0.20 13.90 -8.03
CA ALA A 271 1.03 15.03 -7.57
C ALA A 271 0.97 15.19 -6.04
N VAL A 272 -0.23 15.11 -5.46
CA VAL A 272 -0.43 15.15 -4.00
C VAL A 272 0.24 13.95 -3.34
N GLY A 273 0.03 12.75 -3.88
CA GLY A 273 0.65 11.51 -3.38
C GLY A 273 2.17 11.59 -3.38
N LEU A 274 2.77 12.14 -4.44
CA LEU A 274 4.22 12.32 -4.55
C LEU A 274 4.77 13.26 -3.46
N VAL A 275 4.15 14.43 -3.28
CA VAL A 275 4.58 15.41 -2.27
C VAL A 275 4.41 14.86 -0.86
N LEU A 276 3.26 14.26 -0.55
CA LEU A 276 2.98 13.67 0.76
C LEU A 276 3.92 12.49 1.04
N GLY A 277 4.14 11.61 0.07
CA GLY A 277 5.00 10.44 0.24
C GLY A 277 6.46 10.82 0.48
N ILE A 278 7.00 11.77 -0.28
CA ILE A 278 8.37 12.28 -0.05
C ILE A 278 8.44 12.97 1.31
N GLY A 279 7.47 13.84 1.63
CA GLY A 279 7.41 14.53 2.91
C GLY A 279 7.39 13.58 4.11
N MET A 280 6.61 12.49 4.01
CA MET A 280 6.53 11.47 5.05
C MET A 280 7.81 10.66 5.19
N LEU A 281 8.46 10.27 4.09
CA LEU A 281 9.76 9.59 4.15
C LEU A 281 10.84 10.50 4.78
N VAL A 282 10.88 11.78 4.40
CA VAL A 282 11.79 12.77 4.99
C VAL A 282 11.50 12.95 6.49
N TYR A 283 10.23 13.09 6.85
CA TYR A 283 9.82 13.19 8.25
C TYR A 283 10.25 11.96 9.04
N MET A 284 9.98 10.75 8.55
CA MET A 284 10.31 9.51 9.23
C MET A 284 11.81 9.32 9.46
N TYR A 285 12.65 9.67 8.48
CA TYR A 285 14.09 9.37 8.55
C TYR A 285 14.97 10.53 9.01
N ARG A 286 14.51 11.78 8.90
CA ARG A 286 15.30 12.95 9.30
C ARG A 286 14.74 13.72 10.48
N LEU A 287 13.43 13.70 10.70
CA LEU A 287 12.77 14.53 11.72
C LEU A 287 12.22 13.72 12.89
N ARG A 288 11.82 12.46 12.65
CA ARG A 288 11.32 11.55 13.66
C ARG A 288 12.49 10.80 14.30
N PHE A 289 12.87 11.25 15.49
CA PHE A 289 13.72 10.46 16.38
C PHE A 289 13.01 9.16 16.74
N ASP A 290 13.71 8.05 16.55
CA ASP A 290 13.25 6.72 16.91
C ASP A 290 14.43 6.04 17.62
N PRO A 291 14.36 5.84 18.94
CA PRO A 291 15.45 5.27 19.70
C PRO A 291 15.65 3.79 19.33
N ASP A 292 16.90 3.36 19.26
CA ASP A 292 17.23 1.94 19.14
C ASP A 292 16.94 1.24 20.49
N LEU A 293 15.75 0.65 20.61
CA LEU A 293 15.30 0.00 21.84
C LEU A 293 16.17 -1.22 22.19
N GLU A 294 16.77 -1.89 21.21
CA GLU A 294 17.66 -3.03 21.44
C GLU A 294 18.97 -2.55 22.08
N GLN A 295 19.54 -1.47 21.55
CA GLN A 295 20.70 -0.81 22.14
C GLN A 295 20.40 -0.28 23.55
N LEU A 296 19.23 0.33 23.76
CA LEU A 296 18.81 0.81 25.08
C LEU A 296 18.56 -0.32 26.07
N THR A 297 18.04 -1.45 25.60
CA THR A 297 17.85 -2.66 26.40
C THR A 297 19.20 -3.21 26.85
N ALA A 298 20.16 -3.36 25.95
CA ALA A 298 21.51 -3.81 26.28
C ALA A 298 22.21 -2.85 27.27
N TRP A 299 22.07 -1.54 27.05
CA TRP A 299 22.59 -0.52 27.97
C TRP A 299 21.94 -0.62 29.36
N LEU A 300 20.61 -0.72 29.44
CA LEU A 300 19.90 -0.80 30.72
C LEU A 300 20.23 -2.10 31.45
N ALA A 301 20.27 -3.23 30.74
CA ALA A 301 20.65 -4.53 31.30
C ALA A 301 22.03 -4.47 31.97
N GLN A 302 23.00 -3.87 31.28
CA GLN A 302 24.36 -3.71 31.79
C GLN A 302 24.42 -2.79 33.02
N GLN A 303 23.77 -1.62 32.95
CA GLN A 303 23.86 -0.61 34.01
C GLN A 303 23.06 -0.97 35.26
N ALA A 304 21.94 -1.68 35.10
CA ALA A 304 21.06 -2.06 36.20
C ALA A 304 21.28 -3.50 36.69
N GLY A 305 22.20 -4.27 36.06
CA GLY A 305 22.45 -5.67 36.39
C GLY A 305 21.22 -6.57 36.18
N LEU A 306 20.46 -6.34 35.11
CA LEU A 306 19.23 -7.06 34.80
C LEU A 306 19.43 -8.16 33.76
N GLU A 307 18.57 -9.16 33.80
CA GLU A 307 18.37 -10.07 32.66
C GLU A 307 17.84 -9.29 31.45
N GLN A 308 18.23 -9.73 30.24
CA GLN A 308 17.87 -9.09 28.97
C GLN A 308 16.35 -8.94 28.79
N GLU A 309 15.58 -9.98 29.17
CA GLU A 309 14.12 -9.99 29.02
C GLU A 309 13.46 -8.93 29.92
N THR A 310 13.87 -8.86 31.19
CA THR A 310 13.42 -7.84 32.13
C THR A 310 13.77 -6.44 31.63
N ALA A 311 15.02 -6.22 31.18
CA ALA A 311 15.43 -4.92 30.64
C ALA A 311 14.60 -4.53 29.40
N ALA A 312 14.30 -5.49 28.51
CA ALA A 312 13.49 -5.25 27.32
C ALA A 312 12.07 -4.80 27.69
N GLU A 313 11.45 -5.47 28.66
CA GLU A 313 10.12 -5.11 29.15
C GLU A 313 10.11 -3.68 29.72
N LEU A 314 11.13 -3.32 30.50
CA LEU A 314 11.25 -1.99 31.09
C LEU A 314 11.44 -0.89 30.03
N VAL A 315 12.34 -1.12 29.07
CA VAL A 315 12.57 -0.18 27.97
C VAL A 315 11.30 -0.01 27.13
N GLN A 316 10.60 -1.09 26.81
CA GLN A 316 9.33 -1.04 26.08
C GLN A 316 8.26 -0.26 26.85
N ARG A 317 8.16 -0.49 28.16
CA ARG A 317 7.20 0.23 29.02
C ARG A 317 7.52 1.70 29.14
N ALA A 318 8.80 2.04 29.36
CA ALA A 318 9.26 3.43 29.39
C ALA A 318 8.98 4.13 28.04
N TRP A 319 9.22 3.43 26.92
CA TRP A 319 8.89 3.94 25.60
C TRP A 319 7.38 4.14 25.39
N ALA A 320 6.54 3.21 25.85
CA ALA A 320 5.09 3.34 25.78
C ALA A 320 4.58 4.55 26.60
N ILE A 321 5.13 4.76 27.80
CA ILE A 321 4.83 5.92 28.64
C ILE A 321 5.28 7.21 27.95
N GLN A 322 6.50 7.20 27.38
CA GLN A 322 7.04 8.33 26.64
C GLN A 322 6.15 8.75 25.47
N GLN A 323 5.64 7.77 24.71
CA GLN A 323 4.74 8.03 23.59
C GLN A 323 3.39 8.58 24.06
N LYS A 324 2.82 8.02 25.13
CA LYS A 324 1.51 8.42 25.67
C LYS A 324 1.53 9.76 26.39
N HIS A 325 2.63 10.07 27.09
CA HIS A 325 2.76 11.22 27.98
C HIS A 325 3.87 12.18 27.55
N ARG A 326 4.12 12.35 26.25
CA ARG A 326 5.21 13.17 25.72
C ARG A 326 5.26 14.63 26.21
N ARG A 327 4.12 15.18 26.66
CA ARG A 327 3.99 16.55 27.20
C ARG A 327 4.11 16.64 28.72
N ALA A 328 4.07 15.51 29.42
CA ALA A 328 4.30 15.50 30.86
C ALA A 328 5.77 15.79 31.14
N ASP A 329 6.07 16.34 32.30
CA ASP A 329 7.44 16.57 32.69
C ASP A 329 8.19 15.23 32.87
N LEU A 330 9.52 15.29 32.97
CA LEU A 330 10.32 14.07 33.12
C LEU A 330 9.98 13.35 34.44
N LEU A 331 9.68 14.10 35.50
CA LEU A 331 9.43 13.53 36.83
C LEU A 331 8.10 12.76 36.87
N ASP A 332 7.02 13.30 36.28
CA ASP A 332 5.74 12.60 36.19
C ASP A 332 5.87 11.30 35.40
N ARG A 333 6.63 11.31 34.29
CA ARG A 333 6.86 10.11 33.48
C ARG A 333 7.69 9.06 34.21
N VAL A 334 8.72 9.48 34.92
CA VAL A 334 9.51 8.60 35.79
C VAL A 334 8.63 8.01 36.89
N THR A 335 7.77 8.82 37.52
CA THR A 335 6.83 8.38 38.55
C THR A 335 5.81 7.39 38.00
N LEU A 336 5.26 7.64 36.80
CA LEU A 336 4.33 6.75 36.09
C LEU A 336 4.98 5.44 35.65
N ALA A 337 6.27 5.46 35.32
CA ALA A 337 7.04 4.27 35.05
C ALA A 337 7.36 3.50 36.33
N MET A 338 7.43 4.19 37.47
CA MET A 338 7.88 3.63 38.74
C MET A 338 6.84 3.14 39.79
N PRO A 339 5.51 3.10 39.59
CA PRO A 339 4.57 2.90 40.71
C PRO A 339 4.69 1.53 41.41
N HIS A 340 5.30 0.53 40.76
CA HIS A 340 5.61 -0.82 41.31
C HIS A 340 7.01 -1.32 40.98
N PHE A 341 7.91 -0.45 40.50
CA PHE A 341 9.28 -0.78 40.08
C PHE A 341 10.31 -1.16 41.18
N PRO A 342 10.08 -0.96 42.52
CA PRO A 342 11.13 -1.24 43.51
C PRO A 342 11.59 -2.70 43.60
N SER A 343 10.91 -3.66 42.97
CA SER A 343 11.26 -5.08 42.99
C SER A 343 11.92 -5.60 41.71
N ALA A 344 11.86 -4.87 40.58
CA ALA A 344 12.36 -5.35 39.29
C ALA A 344 13.82 -4.94 39.00
N LEU A 345 14.26 -3.79 39.54
CA LEU A 345 15.66 -3.37 39.49
C LEU A 345 16.47 -4.08 40.57
N ALA A 346 17.73 -4.39 40.27
CA ALA A 346 18.55 -5.22 41.13
C ALA A 346 18.59 -4.66 42.59
N PRO A 347 18.42 -5.53 43.60
CA PRO A 347 18.18 -5.10 44.99
C PRO A 347 19.35 -4.30 45.60
N HIS A 348 20.53 -4.34 45.00
CA HIS A 348 21.71 -3.58 45.42
C HIS A 348 21.66 -2.09 45.06
N LEU A 349 20.76 -1.65 44.17
CA LEU A 349 20.63 -0.25 43.77
C LEU A 349 19.79 0.56 44.77
N SER A 350 20.30 1.71 45.20
CA SER A 350 19.56 2.69 46.02
C SER A 350 18.42 3.35 45.24
N LEU A 351 17.44 3.94 45.94
CA LEU A 351 16.30 4.64 45.31
C LEU A 351 16.78 5.75 44.35
N GLY A 352 17.81 6.52 44.74
CA GLY A 352 18.37 7.59 43.92
C GLY A 352 19.07 7.08 42.65
N GLN A 353 19.78 5.94 42.72
CA GLN A 353 20.40 5.33 41.54
C GLN A 353 19.35 4.82 40.54
N ARG A 354 18.24 4.25 41.04
CA ARG A 354 17.13 3.79 40.20
C ARG A 354 16.45 4.96 39.48
N GLU A 355 16.18 6.05 40.20
CA GLU A 355 15.60 7.26 39.60
C GLU A 355 16.55 7.87 38.54
N LEU A 356 17.85 7.93 38.82
CA LEU A 356 18.86 8.42 37.88
C LEU A 356 18.89 7.58 36.59
N LEU A 357 18.92 6.25 36.69
CA LEU A 357 18.88 5.37 35.53
C LEU A 357 17.62 5.56 34.70
N MET A 358 16.45 5.74 35.35
CA MET A 358 15.19 6.02 34.64
C MET A 358 15.22 7.39 33.94
N ARG A 359 15.74 8.44 34.59
CA ARG A 359 15.92 9.76 33.96
C ARG A 359 16.83 9.67 32.73
N GLN A 360 17.96 8.97 32.85
CA GLN A 360 18.88 8.75 31.73
C GLN A 360 18.21 7.94 30.60
N LEU A 361 17.43 6.91 30.94
CA LEU A 361 16.68 6.12 29.96
C LEU A 361 15.70 7.01 29.18
N PHE A 362 14.89 7.82 29.87
CA PHE A 362 13.95 8.74 29.23
C PHE A 362 14.65 9.82 28.39
N CYS A 363 15.79 10.37 28.85
CA CYS A 363 16.61 11.28 28.04
C CYS A 363 17.09 10.61 26.75
N ARG A 364 17.60 9.38 26.82
CA ARG A 364 18.04 8.62 25.65
C ARG A 364 16.88 8.25 24.72
N LEU A 365 15.71 7.92 25.27
CA LEU A 365 14.47 7.70 24.51
C LEU A 365 13.98 8.96 23.77
N GLU A 366 14.47 10.14 24.16
CA GLU A 366 14.22 11.41 23.47
C GLU A 366 15.31 11.83 22.49
N GLY A 367 16.39 11.06 22.40
CA GLY A 367 17.54 11.39 21.55
C GLY A 367 18.44 12.46 22.14
N ARG A 368 18.30 12.71 23.45
CA ARG A 368 19.13 13.64 24.21
C ARG A 368 20.28 12.87 24.86
N ASP A 369 21.45 13.50 24.90
CA ASP A 369 22.60 12.96 25.61
C ASP A 369 22.46 13.28 27.11
N PRO A 370 22.39 12.27 28.01
CA PRO A 370 22.30 12.50 29.44
C PRO A 370 23.43 13.37 29.99
N ALA A 371 24.64 13.28 29.43
CA ALA A 371 25.77 14.10 29.87
C ALA A 371 25.57 15.59 29.54
N GLY A 372 24.98 15.88 28.37
CA GLY A 372 24.61 17.23 27.97
C GLY A 372 23.47 17.85 28.80
N GLU A 373 22.66 17.01 29.44
CA GLU A 373 21.57 17.41 30.35
C GLU A 373 22.03 17.50 31.82
N GLY A 374 23.33 17.31 32.10
CA GLY A 374 23.89 17.37 33.45
C GLY A 374 23.55 16.17 34.34
N LEU A 375 23.10 15.05 33.76
CA LEU A 375 22.87 13.81 34.52
C LEU A 375 24.21 13.10 34.78
N PRO A 376 24.58 12.81 36.04
CA PRO A 376 25.82 12.14 36.37
C PRO A 376 25.85 10.71 35.82
N GLN A 377 27.04 10.20 35.48
CA GLN A 377 27.20 8.80 35.06
C GLN A 377 26.82 7.83 36.19
N PRO A 378 26.25 6.65 35.88
CA PRO A 378 26.03 5.62 36.89
C PRO A 378 27.38 5.20 37.51
N SER A 379 27.45 5.16 38.84
CA SER A 379 28.64 4.81 39.63
C SER A 379 28.79 3.31 39.83
#